data_AF-A0A3D0DRH6-F1
#
_entry.id   AF-A0A3D0DRH6-F1
#
_cell.length_a   1.000
_cell.length_b   1.000
_cell.length_c   1.000
_cell.angle_alpha   90.00
_cell.angle_beta   90.00
_cell.angle_gamma   90.00
#
_symmetry.space_group_name_H-M   'P 1'
#
loop_
_entity.id
_entity.type
_entity.pdbx_description
1 polymer ?
#
loop_
_entity_poly.entity_id
_entity_poly.type
_entity_poly.pdbx_seq_one_letter_code
_entity_poly.pdbx_strand_id
1 'polypeptide(L)' 'LAERLQALAREQRMAHCALVSVQDSQRFWERLGFRAAACGDDAARLALASYPPVALYMCRSDG' A
#
# COMPACT_ATOMS: atom_id res chain seq x y z
N LEU A 1 4.03 -12.33 8.17
CA LEU A 1 2.70 -12.31 7.50
C LEU A 1 2.75 -11.47 6.22
N ALA A 2 3.10 -10.17 6.30
CA ALA A 2 3.17 -9.28 5.13
C ALA A 2 3.99 -9.82 3.95
N GLU A 3 5.20 -10.32 4.20
CA GLU A 3 6.06 -10.91 3.17
C GLU A 3 5.46 -12.17 2.52
N ARG A 4 4.70 -12.97 3.29
CA ARG A 4 4.02 -14.16 2.75
C ARG A 4 2.84 -13.77 1.87
N LEU A 5 2.04 -12.79 2.31
CA LEU A 5 0.95 -12.25 1.49
C LEU A 5 1.49 -11.60 0.22
N GLN A 6 2.66 -10.96 0.30
CA GLN A 6 3.35 -10.43 -0.88
C GLN A 6 3.82 -11.53 -1.83
N ALA A 7 4.44 -12.60 -1.32
CA ALA A 7 4.85 -13.73 -2.15
C ALA A 7 3.63 -14.34 -2.86
N LEU A 8 2.51 -14.50 -2.15
CA LEU A 8 1.26 -14.98 -2.72
C LEU A 8 0.72 -14.03 -3.80
N ALA A 9 0.73 -12.71 -3.58
CA ALA A 9 0.29 -11.75 -4.59
C ALA A 9 1.12 -11.83 -5.89
N ARG A 10 2.42 -12.12 -5.77
CA ARG A 10 3.31 -12.37 -6.92
C ARG A 10 3.00 -13.68 -7.63
N GLU A 11 2.80 -14.75 -6.89
CA GLU A 11 2.37 -16.05 -7.44
C GLU A 11 1.07 -15.91 -8.24
N GLN A 12 0.14 -15.08 -7.75
CA GLN A 12 -1.12 -14.80 -8.41
C GLN A 12 -1.02 -13.75 -9.53
N ARG A 13 0.19 -13.26 -9.84
CA ARG A 13 0.46 -12.21 -10.86
C ARG A 13 -0.44 -10.99 -10.70
N MET A 14 -0.67 -10.55 -9.46
CA MET A 14 -1.46 -9.34 -9.20
C MET A 14 -0.67 -8.13 -9.70
N ALA A 15 -1.11 -7.55 -10.83
CA ALA A 15 -0.44 -6.43 -11.47
C ALA A 15 -0.34 -5.18 -10.57
N HIS A 16 -1.31 -5.00 -9.67
CA HIS A 16 -1.38 -3.87 -8.77
C HIS A 16 -1.72 -4.32 -7.35
N CYS A 17 -0.91 -3.89 -6.39
CA CYS A 17 -1.15 -4.06 -4.96
C CYS A 17 -1.15 -2.67 -4.29
N ALA A 18 -2.09 -2.44 -3.39
CA ALA A 18 -2.16 -1.20 -2.62
C ALA A 18 -2.43 -1.47 -1.14
N LEU A 19 -1.98 -0.55 -0.28
CA LEU A 19 -2.16 -0.60 1.17
C LEU A 19 -2.23 0.82 1.75
N VAL A 20 -2.67 0.91 3.01
CA VAL A 20 -2.55 2.11 3.82
C VAL A 20 -1.47 1.87 4.88
N SER A 21 -0.38 2.63 4.80
CA SER A 21 0.69 2.66 5.79
C SER A 21 0.29 3.60 6.93
N VAL A 22 0.24 3.10 8.15
CA VAL A 22 -0.04 3.89 9.38
C VAL A 22 1.15 3.78 10.35
N GLN A 23 1.21 4.66 11.36
CA GLN A 23 2.13 4.53 12.51
C GLN A 23 3.59 4.25 12.12
N ASP A 24 4.22 5.16 11.38
CA ASP A 24 5.63 5.09 10.96
C ASP A 24 6.06 3.82 10.20
N SER A 25 5.11 3.03 9.70
CA SER A 25 5.40 1.79 8.96
C SER A 25 5.85 2.03 7.50
N GLN A 26 5.93 3.28 7.04
CA GLN A 26 6.28 3.62 5.66
C GLN A 26 7.59 2.96 5.21
N ARG A 27 8.67 3.13 5.99
CA ARG A 27 10.00 2.58 5.65
C ARG A 27 10.00 1.05 5.57
N PHE A 28 9.13 0.38 6.31
CA PHE A 28 8.97 -1.07 6.20
C PHE A 28 8.40 -1.44 4.82
N TRP A 29 7.35 -0.74 4.37
CA TRP A 29 6.71 -1.00 3.08
C TRP A 29 7.58 -0.61 1.88
N GLU A 30 8.38 0.45 2.00
CA GLU A 30 9.32 0.88 0.96
C GLU A 30 10.35 -0.21 0.63
N ARG A 31 10.83 -0.94 1.65
CA ARG A 31 11.74 -2.10 1.47
C ARG A 31 11.08 -3.26 0.75
N LEU A 32 9.76 -3.39 0.85
CA LEU A 32 8.96 -4.39 0.12
C LEU A 32 8.53 -3.91 -1.28
N GLY A 33 9.04 -2.74 -1.72
CA GLY A 33 8.84 -2.20 -3.06
C GLY A 33 7.59 -1.34 -3.22
N PHE A 34 6.85 -1.07 -2.14
CA PHE A 34 5.73 -0.12 -2.20
C PHE A 34 6.25 1.32 -2.24
N ARG A 35 5.47 2.22 -2.83
CA ARG A 35 5.74 3.66 -2.89
C ARG A 35 4.49 4.44 -2.55
N ALA A 36 4.64 5.57 -1.88
CA ALA A 36 3.53 6.48 -1.67
C ALA A 36 2.94 6.91 -3.02
N ALA A 37 1.62 6.87 -3.13
CA ALA A 37 0.90 7.19 -4.35
C ALA A 37 -0.31 8.06 -4.02
N ALA A 38 -0.73 8.88 -4.98
CA ALA A 38 -1.99 9.58 -4.87
C ALA A 38 -3.14 8.57 -4.94
N CYS A 39 -4.15 8.75 -4.08
CA CYS A 39 -5.37 7.99 -4.17
C CYS A 39 -6.21 8.54 -5.33
N GLY A 40 -6.35 7.75 -6.40
CA GLY A 40 -7.02 8.19 -7.64
C GLY A 40 -8.54 8.28 -7.54
N ASP A 41 -9.15 7.65 -6.54
CA ASP A 41 -10.60 7.60 -6.35
C ASP A 41 -11.02 8.39 -5.10
N ASP A 42 -12.16 9.09 -5.20
CA ASP A 42 -12.73 9.92 -4.13
C ASP A 42 -13.11 9.08 -2.90
N ALA A 43 -13.67 7.88 -3.12
CA ALA A 43 -14.03 6.97 -2.03
C ALA A 43 -12.80 6.50 -1.26
N ALA A 44 -11.71 6.19 -1.98
CA ALA A 44 -10.47 5.74 -1.37
C ALA A 44 -9.74 6.89 -0.64
N ARG A 45 -9.86 8.13 -1.12
CA ARG A 45 -9.36 9.34 -0.44
C ARG A 45 -10.12 9.61 0.86
N LEU A 46 -11.44 9.45 0.85
CA LEU A 46 -12.29 9.58 2.04
C LEU A 46 -11.97 8.49 3.07
N ALA A 47 -11.79 7.24 2.63
CA ALA A 47 -11.36 6.15 3.49
C ALA A 47 -9.98 6.41 4.10
N LEU A 48 -9.02 6.92 3.32
CA LEU A 48 -7.70 7.31 3.82
C LEU A 48 -7.79 8.41 4.90
N ALA A 49 -8.67 9.39 4.71
CA ALA A 49 -8.90 10.48 5.66
C ALA A 49 -9.51 10.02 7.00
N SER A 50 -10.06 8.80 7.07
CA SER A 50 -10.55 8.23 8.33
C SER A 50 -9.43 7.77 9.28
N TYR A 51 -8.20 7.67 8.79
CA TYR A 51 -7.04 7.30 9.60
C TYR A 51 -6.36 8.55 10.23
N PRO A 52 -5.85 8.46 11.47
CA PRO A 52 -5.13 9.56 12.14
C PRO A 52 -3.87 10.01 11.35
N PRO A 53 -3.30 11.20 11.64
CA PRO A 53 -2.80 12.17 10.64
C PRO A 53 -1.52 11.81 9.86
N VAL A 54 -1.08 10.56 9.87
CA VAL A 54 0.15 10.10 9.18
C VAL A 54 -0.09 8.87 8.31
N ALA A 55 -1.34 8.60 7.94
CA ALA A 55 -1.65 7.49 7.04
C ALA A 55 -1.28 7.82 5.59
N LEU A 56 -0.55 6.91 4.94
CA LEU A 56 -0.14 7.04 3.54
C LEU A 56 -0.73 5.92 2.71
N TYR A 57 -1.37 6.29 1.61
CA TYR A 57 -1.72 5.32 0.58
C TYR A 57 -0.46 4.95 -0.20
N MET A 58 -0.17 3.65 -0.32
CA MET A 58 1.02 3.15 -0.99
C MET A 58 0.66 2.05 -1.98
N CYS A 59 1.28 2.10 -3.16
CA CYS A 59 1.07 1.16 -4.25
C CYS A 59 2.38 0.48 -4.63
N ARG A 60 2.25 -0.72 -5.20
CA ARG A 60 3.28 -1.39 -5.99
C ARG A 60 2.63 -1.94 -7.24
N SER A 61 3.27 -1.68 -8.38
CA SER A 61 3.02 -2.37 -9.63
C SER A 61 4.22 -3.27 -9.90
N ASP A 62 3.98 -4.54 -10.16
CA ASP A 62 5.02 -5.39 -10.73
C ASP A 62 5.04 -5.06 -12.24
N GLY A 63 6.18 -4.50 -12.68
CA GLY A 63 6.41 -4.12 -14.09
C GLY A 63 6.60 -5.32 -15.00
#